data_AF-A0A0Q9A0Q0-F1
#
_entry.id   AF-A0A0Q9A0Q0-F1
#
_cell.length_a   1.000
_cell.length_b   1.000
_cell.length_c   1.000
_cell.angle_alpha   90.00
_cell.angle_beta   90.00
_cell.angle_gamma   90.00
#
_symmetry.space_group_name_H-M   'P 1'
#
loop_
_entity.id
_entity.type
_entity.pdbx_description
1 polymer ?
#
loop_
_entity_poly.entity_id
_entity_poly.type
_entity_poly.pdbx_seq_one_letter_code
_entity_poly.pdbx_strand_id
1 'polypeptide(L)'
;MFAQNKLEVVAEFPSERPGNIAVSPEGRIFITMSALVSSKYMVREILPDGKTIAFPDEQWASQPAANSTIKGINGTIGIQVTADNILWVLDMGNPNANPKQNPKLISWDVATRKLSKVYILPDTVLSPASFLQDFVIDLKNNTAVIADMTSSMNSTINPAFVVINLETGYARRVLENHSSLLPLDEPIIVDGIKVTHKKPDGQSIQPKNALNPIAIDKANNFIYFGAMGAKKIYRIPASVLADESLTDQDTAKFISFYAEKPISDGFKVGENGRVYVTDVQQNAVGISSAEGYQKLVTDKRLSWPDGLAISNGYLYITANQLNHLPLLNNGADSSKPPYYVFRIKLD
;
A
#
# COMPACT_ATOMS: atom_id res chain seq x y z
N MET A 1 -19.98 24.34 -6.59
CA MET A 1 -18.79 24.28 -5.71
C MET A 1 -19.20 23.43 -4.52
N PHE A 2 -18.75 22.18 -4.44
CA PHE A 2 -19.03 21.33 -3.28
C PHE A 2 -18.22 21.86 -2.09
N ALA A 3 -18.82 21.91 -0.89
CA ALA A 3 -18.08 22.26 0.32
C ALA A 3 -16.96 21.23 0.52
N GLN A 4 -15.72 21.70 0.75
CA GLN A 4 -14.61 20.79 1.05
C GLN A 4 -14.88 20.11 2.39
N ASN A 5 -14.66 18.79 2.46
CA ASN A 5 -14.75 18.06 3.71
C ASN A 5 -13.69 18.56 4.69
N LYS A 6 -14.08 18.68 5.97
CA LYS A 6 -13.16 19.10 7.03
C LYS A 6 -12.10 18.01 7.27
N LEU A 7 -10.83 18.36 7.09
CA LEU A 7 -9.69 17.50 7.39
C LEU A 7 -9.33 17.56 8.88
N GLU A 8 -9.58 16.48 9.61
CA GLU A 8 -9.30 16.37 11.04
C GLU A 8 -7.98 15.62 11.29
N VAL A 9 -7.14 16.13 12.19
CA VAL A 9 -5.92 15.43 12.63
C VAL A 9 -6.33 14.32 13.61
N VAL A 10 -5.86 13.10 13.35
CA VAL A 10 -5.99 11.94 14.24
C VAL A 10 -4.71 11.73 15.04
N ALA A 11 -3.55 11.83 14.38
CA ALA A 11 -2.24 11.73 15.01
C ALA A 11 -1.19 12.54 14.25
N GLU A 12 -0.18 12.98 15.00
CA GLU A 12 0.99 13.68 14.46
C GLU A 12 2.25 12.88 14.78
N PHE A 13 3.16 12.80 13.81
CA PHE A 13 4.42 12.11 13.95
C PHE A 13 5.56 13.13 13.78
N PRO A 14 6.24 13.54 14.87
CA PRO A 14 7.23 14.60 14.83
C PRO A 14 8.57 14.19 14.19
N SER A 15 8.80 12.90 13.98
CA SER A 15 10.09 12.38 13.49
C SER A 15 9.94 11.14 12.61
N GLU A 16 9.10 10.18 13.01
CA GLU A 16 8.97 8.90 12.31
C GLU A 16 7.89 8.98 11.22
N ARG A 17 8.18 8.46 10.03
CA ARG A 17 7.27 8.62 8.88
C ARG A 17 6.23 7.50 8.83
N PRO A 18 4.91 7.78 8.95
CA PRO A 18 3.88 6.78 8.75
C PRO A 18 3.82 6.34 7.28
N GLY A 19 3.55 5.06 7.05
CA GLY A 19 3.29 4.44 5.76
C GLY A 19 1.79 4.29 5.53
N ASN A 20 1.30 3.04 5.57
CA ASN A 20 -0.11 2.71 5.37
C ASN A 20 -0.87 2.59 6.69
N ILE A 21 -2.19 2.72 6.60
CA ILE A 21 -3.12 2.72 7.72
C ILE A 21 -4.18 1.63 7.55
N ALA A 22 -4.56 1.00 8.66
CA ALA A 22 -5.72 0.14 8.76
C ALA A 22 -6.55 0.51 9.99
N VAL A 23 -7.87 0.32 9.90
CA VAL A 23 -8.78 0.59 11.02
C VAL A 23 -9.69 -0.61 11.22
N SER A 24 -9.75 -1.13 12.44
CA SER A 24 -10.60 -2.29 12.75
C SER A 24 -12.08 -1.92 12.76
N PRO A 25 -13.00 -2.91 12.72
CA PRO A 25 -14.43 -2.68 12.91
C PRO A 25 -14.73 -1.95 14.23
N GLU A 26 -14.00 -2.24 15.30
CA GLU A 26 -14.12 -1.59 16.61
C GLU A 26 -13.46 -0.21 16.67
N GLY A 27 -12.86 0.27 15.57
CA GLY A 27 -12.27 1.60 15.48
C GLY A 27 -10.83 1.71 16.00
N ARG A 28 -10.15 0.57 16.24
CA ARG A 28 -8.70 0.59 16.58
C ARG A 28 -7.90 0.92 15.33
N ILE A 29 -6.91 1.80 15.45
CA ILE A 29 -6.16 2.32 14.31
C ILE A 29 -4.75 1.75 14.33
N PHE A 30 -4.33 1.14 13.23
CA PHE A 30 -3.02 0.55 13.06
C PHE A 30 -2.28 1.23 11.92
N ILE A 31 -0.97 1.39 12.09
CA ILE A 31 -0.12 2.11 11.14
C ILE A 31 1.18 1.33 10.93
N THR A 32 1.64 1.26 9.68
CA THR A 32 3.00 0.86 9.35
C THR A 32 3.93 2.06 9.34
N MET A 33 5.20 1.86 9.65
CA MET A 33 6.21 2.91 9.50
C MET A 33 6.95 2.70 8.18
N SER A 34 7.22 3.79 7.45
CA SER A 34 7.82 3.73 6.12
C SER A 34 9.18 3.05 6.18
N ALA A 35 9.36 1.94 5.45
CA ALA A 35 10.64 1.23 5.37
C ALA A 35 11.79 2.05 4.75
N LEU A 36 11.49 3.20 4.15
CA LEU A 36 12.48 4.11 3.58
C LEU A 36 13.22 4.93 4.65
N VAL A 37 12.75 4.93 5.89
CA VAL A 37 13.43 5.52 7.05
C VAL A 37 13.41 4.53 8.20
N SER A 38 14.51 4.44 8.95
CA SER A 38 14.57 3.54 10.10
C SER A 38 13.53 3.94 11.17
N SER A 39 12.74 2.97 11.61
CA SER A 39 11.86 3.05 12.78
C SER A 39 12.26 1.94 13.75
N LYS A 40 12.07 2.17 15.05
CA LYS A 40 12.27 1.11 16.05
C LYS A 40 11.17 0.04 15.95
N TYR A 41 9.93 0.49 15.73
CA TYR A 41 8.74 -0.36 15.66
C TYR A 41 8.01 -0.11 14.34
N MET A 42 7.95 -1.12 13.49
CA MET A 42 7.43 -1.04 12.12
C MET A 42 5.91 -1.05 12.07
N VAL A 43 5.26 -1.62 13.09
CA VAL A 43 3.79 -1.65 13.21
C VAL A 43 3.40 -1.06 14.56
N ARG A 44 2.44 -0.15 14.54
CA ARG A 44 1.96 0.52 15.74
C ARG A 44 0.44 0.59 15.77
N GLU A 45 -0.09 0.62 16.97
CA GLU A 45 -1.47 1.04 17.24
C GLU A 45 -1.46 2.51 17.65
N ILE A 46 -2.35 3.31 17.06
CA ILE A 46 -2.62 4.70 17.45
C ILE A 46 -3.73 4.68 18.50
N LEU A 47 -3.43 5.18 19.70
CA LEU A 47 -4.35 5.26 20.82
C LEU A 47 -5.28 6.48 20.70
N PRO A 48 -6.39 6.54 21.45
CA PRO A 48 -7.34 7.66 21.38
C PRO A 48 -6.75 9.05 21.68
N ASP A 49 -5.63 9.11 22.41
CA ASP A 49 -4.91 10.35 22.71
C ASP A 49 -3.86 10.73 21.64
N GLY A 50 -3.82 9.98 20.52
CA GLY A 50 -2.89 10.18 19.41
C GLY A 50 -1.50 9.57 19.62
N LYS A 51 -1.19 9.01 20.80
CA LYS A 51 0.08 8.32 21.03
C LYS A 51 0.11 6.98 20.33
N THR A 52 1.31 6.47 20.07
CA THR A 52 1.49 5.17 19.41
C THR A 52 2.18 4.15 20.31
N ILE A 53 1.74 2.90 20.24
CA ILE A 53 2.39 1.75 20.89
C ILE A 53 2.73 0.67 19.86
N ALA A 54 3.76 -0.13 20.10
CA ALA A 54 4.10 -1.26 19.24
C ALA A 54 2.94 -2.29 19.20
N PHE A 55 2.66 -2.85 18.03
CA PHE A 55 1.67 -3.91 17.85
C PHE A 55 2.25 -5.08 17.04
N PRO A 56 1.94 -6.34 17.38
CA PRO A 56 1.16 -6.80 18.56
C PRO A 56 1.94 -6.63 19.88
N ASP A 57 3.25 -6.59 19.80
CA ASP A 57 4.21 -6.40 20.88
C ASP A 57 5.51 -5.82 20.30
N GLU A 58 6.44 -5.44 21.17
CA GLU A 58 7.73 -4.86 20.76
C GLU A 58 8.61 -5.82 19.95
N GLN A 59 8.52 -7.14 20.19
CA GLN A 59 9.38 -8.11 19.54
C GLN A 59 8.96 -8.35 18.10
N TRP A 60 7.66 -8.46 17.83
CA TRP A 60 7.13 -8.59 16.48
C TRP A 60 7.24 -7.29 15.69
N ALA A 61 7.04 -6.14 16.34
CA ALA A 61 7.13 -4.86 15.67
C ALA A 61 8.57 -4.44 15.35
N SER A 62 9.58 -5.06 15.98
CA SER A 62 11.00 -4.76 15.71
C SER A 62 11.58 -5.67 14.62
N GLN A 63 12.76 -5.32 14.11
CA GLN A 63 13.51 -6.19 13.19
C GLN A 63 13.79 -7.57 13.81
N PRO A 64 13.79 -8.64 13.00
CA PRO A 64 14.16 -9.96 13.49
C PRO A 64 15.57 -9.96 14.08
N ALA A 65 15.75 -10.70 15.18
CA ALA A 65 17.09 -10.97 15.71
C ALA A 65 17.92 -11.71 14.65
N ALA A 66 19.26 -11.57 14.67
CA ALA A 66 20.15 -12.15 13.66
C ALA A 66 19.99 -13.67 13.47
N ASN A 67 19.52 -14.39 14.51
CA ASN A 67 19.27 -15.84 14.49
C ASN A 67 17.80 -16.23 14.24
N SER A 68 16.90 -15.27 14.02
CA SER A 68 15.47 -15.49 13.76
C SER A 68 15.12 -14.97 12.37
N THR A 69 14.58 -15.82 11.50
CA THR A 69 14.07 -15.41 10.18
C THR A 69 12.56 -15.18 10.17
N ILE A 70 11.86 -15.65 11.20
CA ILE A 70 10.39 -15.67 11.24
C ILE A 70 9.84 -14.59 12.16
N LYS A 71 10.38 -14.46 13.39
CA LYS A 71 9.86 -13.52 14.38
C LYS A 71 10.49 -12.14 14.22
N GLY A 72 9.64 -11.13 14.04
CA GLY A 72 10.03 -9.74 13.76
C GLY A 72 9.71 -9.31 12.32
N ILE A 73 9.83 -8.02 12.04
CA ILE A 73 9.49 -7.38 10.76
C ILE A 73 10.65 -6.49 10.32
N ASN A 74 11.19 -6.73 9.11
CA ASN A 74 12.36 -5.98 8.62
C ASN A 74 11.99 -4.57 8.17
N GLY A 75 10.87 -4.46 7.45
CA GLY A 75 10.33 -3.21 6.92
C GLY A 75 8.93 -3.45 6.38
N THR A 76 8.06 -2.46 6.54
CA THR A 76 6.64 -2.57 6.20
C THR A 76 6.23 -1.60 5.10
N ILE A 77 5.27 -2.03 4.28
CA ILE A 77 4.46 -1.14 3.46
C ILE A 77 2.98 -1.38 3.77
N GLY A 78 2.35 -2.39 3.16
CA GLY A 78 0.91 -2.65 3.29
C GLY A 78 0.46 -3.13 4.68
N ILE A 79 -0.75 -2.72 5.07
CA ILE A 79 -1.45 -3.15 6.28
C ILE A 79 -2.95 -3.12 6.04
N GLN A 80 -3.67 -4.14 6.51
CA GLN A 80 -5.12 -4.21 6.38
C GLN A 80 -5.74 -4.88 7.62
N VAL A 81 -6.91 -4.40 8.05
CA VAL A 81 -7.77 -5.17 8.97
C VAL A 81 -8.94 -5.72 8.15
N THR A 82 -9.20 -7.02 8.29
CA THR A 82 -10.32 -7.71 7.66
C THR A 82 -11.56 -7.69 8.56
N ALA A 83 -12.73 -8.00 7.98
CA ALA A 83 -14.02 -7.90 8.69
C ALA A 83 -14.16 -8.87 9.88
N ASP A 84 -13.38 -9.94 9.90
CA ASP A 84 -13.21 -10.92 10.99
C ASP A 84 -12.20 -10.46 12.06
N ASN A 85 -11.80 -9.18 12.04
CA ASN A 85 -10.92 -8.55 13.01
C ASN A 85 -9.48 -9.11 13.06
N ILE A 86 -8.97 -9.52 11.90
CA ILE A 86 -7.58 -9.94 11.72
C ILE A 86 -6.78 -8.79 11.10
N LEU A 87 -5.68 -8.40 11.76
CA LEU A 87 -4.70 -7.46 11.22
C LEU A 87 -3.70 -8.23 10.37
N TRP A 88 -3.54 -7.83 9.12
CA TRP A 88 -2.58 -8.34 8.16
C TRP A 88 -1.50 -7.28 7.91
N VAL A 89 -0.23 -7.70 7.85
CA VAL A 89 0.92 -6.83 7.60
C VAL A 89 1.85 -7.50 6.60
N LEU A 90 2.33 -6.71 5.63
CA LEU A 90 3.33 -7.14 4.66
C LEU A 90 4.72 -6.69 5.10
N ASP A 91 5.58 -7.66 5.41
CA ASP A 91 7.02 -7.45 5.63
C ASP A 91 7.77 -7.60 4.30
N MET A 92 8.62 -6.62 3.99
CA MET A 92 9.49 -6.59 2.81
C MET A 92 10.66 -7.59 2.91
N GLY A 93 10.93 -8.13 4.09
CA GLY A 93 12.09 -8.99 4.32
C GLY A 93 13.41 -8.22 4.26
N ASN A 94 14.50 -8.97 4.25
CA ASN A 94 15.86 -8.45 4.12
C ASN A 94 16.69 -9.41 3.24
N PRO A 95 16.85 -9.12 1.94
CA PRO A 95 17.60 -9.99 1.03
C PRO A 95 19.10 -10.03 1.34
N ASN A 96 19.62 -9.06 2.10
CA ASN A 96 21.03 -8.95 2.46
C ASN A 96 21.36 -9.58 3.84
N ALA A 97 20.34 -10.06 4.57
CA ALA A 97 20.55 -10.78 5.82
C ALA A 97 21.22 -12.14 5.57
N ASN A 98 21.91 -12.67 6.58
CA ASN A 98 22.46 -14.01 6.57
C ASN A 98 22.00 -14.79 7.82
N PRO A 99 21.11 -15.79 7.68
CA PRO A 99 20.47 -16.25 6.44
C PRO A 99 19.53 -15.19 5.82
N LYS A 100 19.30 -15.29 4.50
CA LYS A 100 18.37 -14.44 3.76
C LYS A 100 16.98 -14.47 4.42
N GLN A 101 16.37 -13.30 4.58
CA GLN A 101 15.03 -13.19 5.15
C GLN A 101 14.06 -12.78 4.04
N ASN A 102 13.24 -13.71 3.58
CA ASN A 102 12.27 -13.43 2.53
C ASN A 102 11.12 -12.54 3.02
N PRO A 103 10.47 -11.79 2.12
CA PRO A 103 9.22 -11.11 2.42
C PRO A 103 8.19 -12.08 3.00
N LYS A 104 7.32 -11.57 3.87
CA LYS A 104 6.27 -12.39 4.50
C LYS A 104 4.98 -11.60 4.72
N LEU A 105 3.85 -12.26 4.52
CA LEU A 105 2.53 -11.78 4.91
C LEU A 105 2.19 -12.38 6.26
N ILE A 106 1.93 -11.53 7.26
CA ILE A 106 1.76 -11.93 8.65
C ILE A 106 0.41 -11.45 9.14
N SER A 107 -0.27 -12.24 9.98
CA SER A 107 -1.54 -11.85 10.54
C SER A 107 -1.68 -12.09 12.03
N TRP A 108 -2.46 -11.24 12.70
CA TRP A 108 -2.77 -11.32 14.12
C TRP A 108 -4.25 -11.10 14.36
N ASP A 109 -4.80 -11.85 15.30
CA ASP A 109 -6.08 -11.52 15.89
C ASP A 109 -5.95 -10.20 16.67
N VAL A 110 -6.73 -9.19 16.31
CA VAL A 110 -6.62 -7.85 16.87
C VAL A 110 -6.93 -7.84 18.36
N ALA A 111 -7.96 -8.57 18.79
CA ALA A 111 -8.46 -8.56 20.17
C ALA A 111 -7.48 -9.22 21.15
N THR A 112 -6.97 -10.39 20.79
CA THR A 112 -6.10 -11.22 21.63
C THR A 112 -4.61 -10.95 21.39
N ARG A 113 -4.26 -10.22 20.32
CA ARG A 113 -2.89 -9.98 19.86
C ARG A 113 -2.11 -11.26 19.52
N LYS A 114 -2.82 -12.38 19.33
CA LYS A 114 -2.21 -13.66 19.01
C LYS A 114 -1.90 -13.73 17.52
N LEU A 115 -0.72 -14.25 17.21
CA LEU A 115 -0.34 -14.59 15.83
C LEU A 115 -1.36 -15.58 15.27
N SER A 116 -1.90 -15.26 14.09
CA SER A 116 -2.82 -16.12 13.35
C SER A 116 -2.06 -16.93 12.31
N LYS A 117 -1.41 -16.26 11.34
CA LYS A 117 -0.66 -16.92 10.27
C LYS A 117 0.61 -16.16 9.88
N VAL A 118 1.57 -16.89 9.29
CA VAL A 118 2.76 -16.34 8.62
C VAL A 118 2.91 -17.06 7.28
N TYR A 119 2.87 -16.32 6.18
CA TYR A 119 3.15 -16.81 4.83
C TYR A 119 4.47 -16.23 4.36
N ILE A 120 5.52 -17.03 4.34
CA ILE A 120 6.82 -16.63 3.80
C ILE A 120 6.76 -16.78 2.29
N LEU A 121 7.07 -15.71 1.55
CA LEU A 121 7.05 -15.74 0.09
C LEU A 121 8.30 -16.44 -0.45
N PRO A 122 8.15 -17.53 -1.22
CA PRO A 122 9.30 -18.22 -1.79
C PRO A 122 9.93 -17.39 -2.92
N ASP A 123 11.22 -17.63 -3.19
CA ASP A 123 11.92 -16.93 -4.28
C ASP A 123 11.29 -17.17 -5.66
N THR A 124 10.54 -18.26 -5.84
CA THR A 124 9.85 -18.60 -7.09
C THR A 124 8.72 -17.64 -7.47
N VAL A 125 8.22 -16.84 -6.52
CA VAL A 125 7.19 -15.81 -6.80
C VAL A 125 7.76 -14.39 -6.78
N LEU A 126 9.07 -14.26 -6.54
CA LEU A 126 9.78 -13.00 -6.44
C LEU A 126 10.73 -12.86 -7.63
N SER A 127 10.97 -11.62 -8.04
CA SER A 127 12.07 -11.24 -8.91
C SER A 127 13.19 -10.60 -8.08
N PRO A 128 14.44 -10.56 -8.58
CA PRO A 128 15.51 -9.80 -7.93
C PRO A 128 15.19 -8.31 -7.73
N ALA A 129 14.25 -7.78 -8.51
CA ALA A 129 13.80 -6.40 -8.42
C ALA A 129 12.48 -6.25 -7.65
N SER A 130 11.90 -7.32 -7.07
CA SER A 130 10.58 -7.24 -6.44
C SER A 130 10.54 -6.17 -5.35
N PHE A 131 9.45 -5.41 -5.39
CA PHE A 131 9.18 -4.37 -4.43
C PHE A 131 7.68 -4.40 -4.12
N LEU A 132 7.33 -5.32 -3.22
CA LEU A 132 5.95 -5.57 -2.81
C LEU A 132 5.41 -4.35 -2.07
N GLN A 133 4.28 -3.81 -2.53
CA GLN A 133 3.73 -2.56 -2.02
C GLN A 133 2.57 -2.84 -1.07
N ASP A 134 1.40 -3.10 -1.63
CA ASP A 134 0.15 -3.23 -0.90
C ASP A 134 -0.53 -4.56 -1.29
N PHE A 135 -1.60 -4.91 -0.58
CA PHE A 135 -2.28 -6.17 -0.77
C PHE A 135 -3.76 -6.10 -0.42
N VAL A 136 -4.49 -7.12 -0.84
CA VAL A 136 -5.87 -7.36 -0.43
C VAL A 136 -6.02 -8.78 0.10
N ILE A 137 -6.89 -8.93 1.09
CA ILE A 137 -7.37 -10.24 1.56
C ILE A 137 -8.78 -10.47 1.01
N ASP A 138 -8.91 -11.52 0.21
CA ASP A 138 -10.18 -12.03 -0.28
C ASP A 138 -10.67 -13.14 0.66
N LEU A 139 -11.57 -12.76 1.58
CA LEU A 139 -12.18 -13.70 2.53
C LEU A 139 -13.15 -14.68 1.86
N LYS A 140 -13.68 -14.35 0.67
CA LYS A 140 -14.67 -15.16 -0.02
C LYS A 140 -14.02 -16.35 -0.73
N ASN A 141 -12.85 -16.14 -1.33
CA ASN A 141 -12.10 -17.20 -2.01
C ASN A 141 -10.87 -17.67 -1.23
N ASN A 142 -10.67 -17.17 0.00
CA ASN A 142 -9.55 -17.51 0.89
C ASN A 142 -8.17 -17.28 0.24
N THR A 143 -7.99 -16.10 -0.37
CA THR A 143 -6.72 -15.72 -1.01
C THR A 143 -6.22 -14.37 -0.54
N ALA A 144 -4.90 -14.17 -0.61
CA ALA A 144 -4.29 -12.85 -0.55
C ALA A 144 -3.71 -12.51 -1.92
N VAL A 145 -3.84 -11.26 -2.34
CA VAL A 145 -3.25 -10.76 -3.59
C VAL A 145 -2.39 -9.56 -3.27
N ILE A 146 -1.10 -9.65 -3.58
CA ILE A 146 -0.08 -8.63 -3.32
C ILE A 146 0.30 -7.97 -4.64
N ALA A 147 0.37 -6.64 -4.64
CA ALA A 147 0.92 -5.84 -5.71
C ALA A 147 2.46 -5.84 -5.64
N ASP A 148 3.12 -6.46 -6.62
CA ASP A 148 4.56 -6.31 -6.82
C ASP A 148 4.80 -5.24 -7.90
N MET A 149 5.27 -4.07 -7.48
CA MET A 149 5.63 -3.00 -8.39
C MET A 149 6.84 -3.36 -9.24
N THR A 150 7.75 -4.19 -8.70
CA THR A 150 9.19 -4.19 -8.99
C THR A 150 9.83 -2.81 -8.81
N SER A 151 11.13 -2.76 -8.55
CA SER A 151 11.85 -1.52 -8.22
C SER A 151 11.68 -0.49 -9.35
N SER A 152 10.99 0.60 -9.03
CA SER A 152 10.72 1.70 -9.96
C SER A 152 11.98 2.46 -10.38
N MET A 153 13.11 2.18 -9.75
CA MET A 153 14.41 2.80 -10.03
C MET A 153 15.22 2.06 -11.09
N ASN A 154 14.79 0.85 -11.47
CA ASN A 154 15.46 0.07 -12.50
C ASN A 154 15.00 0.49 -13.91
N SER A 155 15.87 0.30 -14.90
CA SER A 155 15.53 0.58 -16.31
C SER A 155 14.38 -0.30 -16.81
N THR A 156 14.31 -1.52 -16.30
CA THR A 156 13.29 -2.53 -16.61
C THR A 156 12.47 -2.82 -15.36
N ILE A 157 11.15 -2.73 -15.49
CA ILE A 157 10.17 -3.12 -14.49
C ILE A 157 9.36 -4.28 -15.06
N ASN A 158 8.98 -5.24 -14.22
CA ASN A 158 8.13 -6.38 -14.58
C ASN A 158 7.07 -6.57 -13.48
N PRO A 159 6.16 -5.60 -13.29
CA PRO A 159 5.17 -5.67 -12.22
C PRO A 159 4.28 -6.91 -12.39
N ALA A 160 3.79 -7.45 -11.28
CA ALA A 160 2.92 -8.62 -11.28
C ALA A 160 2.05 -8.64 -10.01
N PHE A 161 1.05 -9.51 -10.00
CA PHE A 161 0.46 -9.92 -8.73
C PHE A 161 1.21 -11.12 -8.15
N VAL A 162 1.34 -11.17 -6.84
CA VAL A 162 1.63 -12.40 -6.10
C VAL A 162 0.35 -12.84 -5.41
N VAL A 163 -0.20 -13.98 -5.81
CA VAL A 163 -1.41 -14.56 -5.23
C VAL A 163 -1.02 -15.68 -4.28
N ILE A 164 -1.60 -15.68 -3.08
CA ILE A 164 -1.42 -16.70 -2.05
C ILE A 164 -2.77 -17.36 -1.77
N ASN A 165 -2.83 -18.67 -1.88
CA ASN A 165 -3.90 -19.46 -1.32
C ASN A 165 -3.74 -19.53 0.21
N LEU A 166 -4.65 -18.92 0.96
CA LEU A 166 -4.51 -18.79 2.41
C LEU A 166 -4.79 -20.12 3.15
N GLU A 167 -5.45 -21.08 2.51
CA GLU A 167 -5.63 -22.42 3.07
C GLU A 167 -4.32 -23.21 3.02
N THR A 168 -3.69 -23.27 1.85
CA THR A 168 -2.54 -24.15 1.60
C THR A 168 -1.19 -23.46 1.79
N GLY A 169 -1.16 -22.13 1.72
CA GLY A 169 0.05 -21.32 1.66
C GLY A 169 0.76 -21.35 0.30
N TYR A 170 0.17 -22.01 -0.72
CA TYR A 170 0.71 -21.99 -2.07
C TYR A 170 0.67 -20.57 -2.64
N ALA A 171 1.79 -20.13 -3.24
CA ALA A 171 1.91 -18.80 -3.83
C ALA A 171 2.32 -18.90 -5.29
N ARG A 172 1.79 -17.99 -6.11
CA ARG A 172 2.11 -17.86 -7.54
C ARG A 172 2.24 -16.40 -7.97
N ARG A 173 3.09 -16.15 -8.96
CA ARG A 173 3.24 -14.86 -9.63
C ARG A 173 2.43 -14.89 -10.92
N VAL A 174 1.57 -13.88 -11.14
CA VAL A 174 0.62 -13.86 -12.27
C VAL A 174 0.53 -12.49 -12.92
N LEU A 175 0.15 -12.48 -14.19
CA LEU A 175 -0.02 -11.29 -15.03
C LEU A 175 1.26 -10.45 -15.14
N GLU A 176 2.42 -11.10 -15.12
CA GLU A 176 3.70 -10.40 -15.13
C GLU A 176 3.85 -9.51 -16.37
N ASN A 177 4.22 -8.25 -16.14
CA ASN A 177 4.41 -7.22 -17.15
C ASN A 177 3.16 -6.95 -18.03
N HIS A 178 1.97 -7.32 -17.56
CA HIS A 178 0.73 -6.99 -18.26
C HIS A 178 0.53 -5.47 -18.33
N SER A 179 0.00 -4.97 -19.46
CA SER A 179 -0.06 -3.52 -19.75
C SER A 179 -0.89 -2.71 -18.74
N SER A 180 -1.88 -3.32 -18.11
CA SER A 180 -2.69 -2.68 -17.05
C SER A 180 -1.94 -2.46 -15.74
N LEU A 181 -0.74 -3.04 -15.58
CA LEU A 181 0.13 -2.92 -14.41
C LEU A 181 1.23 -1.87 -14.60
N LEU A 182 1.39 -1.36 -15.83
CA LEU A 182 2.49 -0.47 -16.19
C LEU A 182 2.13 1.02 -16.00
N PRO A 183 3.10 1.85 -15.60
CA PRO A 183 2.92 3.30 -15.53
C PRO A 183 2.93 3.94 -16.93
N LEU A 184 2.49 5.19 -17.00
CA LEU A 184 2.74 6.05 -18.16
C LEU A 184 4.20 6.54 -18.14
N ASP A 185 4.73 6.87 -19.32
CA ASP A 185 6.02 7.55 -19.46
C ASP A 185 5.84 9.08 -19.33
N GLU A 186 5.27 9.50 -18.20
CA GLU A 186 4.97 10.91 -17.90
C GLU A 186 5.55 11.30 -16.54
N PRO A 187 6.14 12.50 -16.38
CA PRO A 187 6.69 12.95 -15.11
C PRO A 187 5.61 13.11 -14.04
N ILE A 188 5.88 12.58 -12.85
CA ILE A 188 5.12 12.93 -11.64
C ILE A 188 5.67 14.25 -11.12
N ILE A 189 4.78 15.24 -10.96
CA ILE A 189 5.13 16.59 -10.51
C ILE A 189 4.29 16.94 -9.28
N VAL A 190 4.96 17.26 -8.18
CA VAL A 190 4.34 17.67 -6.91
C VAL A 190 4.84 19.07 -6.57
N ASP A 191 3.92 20.03 -6.38
CA ASP A 191 4.25 21.44 -6.12
C ASP A 191 5.25 22.06 -7.11
N GLY A 192 5.19 21.65 -8.39
CA GLY A 192 6.09 22.10 -9.45
C GLY A 192 7.46 21.42 -9.47
N ILE A 193 7.72 20.48 -8.55
CA ILE A 193 8.98 19.72 -8.47
C ILE A 193 8.77 18.33 -9.07
N LYS A 194 9.65 17.95 -10.00
CA LYS A 194 9.62 16.61 -10.61
C LYS A 194 10.17 15.57 -9.64
N VAL A 195 9.39 14.51 -9.40
CA VAL A 195 9.84 13.33 -8.65
C VAL A 195 10.94 12.63 -9.45
N THR A 196 12.14 12.57 -8.88
CA THR A 196 13.32 12.01 -9.53
C THR A 196 14.22 11.29 -8.54
N HIS A 197 14.96 10.29 -9.02
CA HIS A 197 15.96 9.56 -8.27
C HIS A 197 17.36 9.82 -8.83
N LYS A 198 18.31 10.12 -7.95
CA LYS A 198 19.71 10.29 -8.33
C LYS A 198 20.46 8.96 -8.16
N LYS A 199 20.94 8.40 -9.27
CA LYS A 199 21.77 7.20 -9.27
C LYS A 199 23.17 7.46 -8.71
N PRO A 200 23.92 6.41 -8.31
CA PRO A 200 25.30 6.54 -7.85
C PRO A 200 26.26 7.17 -8.87
N ASP A 201 26.01 7.01 -10.17
CA ASP A 201 26.78 7.62 -11.26
C ASP A 201 26.45 9.12 -11.47
N GLY A 202 25.54 9.68 -10.67
CA GLY A 202 25.09 11.07 -10.72
C GLY A 202 23.93 11.33 -11.68
N GLN A 203 23.50 10.35 -12.48
CA GLN A 203 22.36 10.50 -13.39
C GLN A 203 21.05 10.61 -12.61
N SER A 204 20.23 11.61 -12.94
CA SER A 204 18.85 11.70 -12.47
C SER A 204 17.93 10.90 -13.40
N ILE A 205 17.14 10.00 -12.83
CA ILE A 205 16.10 9.26 -13.54
C ILE A 205 14.72 9.56 -12.97
N GLN A 206 13.70 9.27 -13.76
CA GLN A 206 12.32 9.27 -13.29
C GLN A 206 11.94 7.86 -12.83
N PRO A 207 11.40 7.71 -11.59
CA PRO A 207 10.89 6.42 -11.15
C PRO A 207 9.71 5.95 -12.02
N LYS A 208 9.75 4.68 -12.44
CA LYS A 208 8.65 4.01 -13.14
C LYS A 208 7.72 3.35 -12.13
N ASN A 209 6.86 4.13 -11.49
CA ASN A 209 6.02 3.64 -10.40
C ASN A 209 4.82 2.84 -10.93
N ALA A 210 5.01 1.53 -11.06
CA ALA A 210 4.06 0.57 -11.63
C ALA A 210 2.92 0.20 -10.65
N LEU A 211 2.39 -1.01 -10.77
CA LEU A 211 1.36 -1.58 -9.89
C LEU A 211 1.67 -1.31 -8.41
N ASN A 212 0.75 -0.61 -7.75
CA ASN A 212 0.81 -0.37 -6.31
C ASN A 212 -0.59 -0.32 -5.72
N PRO A 213 -1.44 0.68 -6.03
CA PRO A 213 -2.77 0.73 -5.48
C PRO A 213 -3.53 -0.55 -5.82
N ILE A 214 -3.89 -1.32 -4.79
CA ILE A 214 -4.77 -2.49 -4.87
C ILE A 214 -5.84 -2.44 -3.77
N ALA A 215 -7.10 -2.70 -4.10
CA ALA A 215 -8.21 -2.66 -3.16
C ALA A 215 -9.29 -3.68 -3.56
N ILE A 216 -9.97 -4.26 -2.59
CA ILE A 216 -11.05 -5.22 -2.82
C ILE A 216 -12.37 -4.62 -2.32
N ASP A 217 -13.47 -4.84 -3.04
CA ASP A 217 -14.78 -4.40 -2.59
C ASP A 217 -15.24 -5.18 -1.34
N LYS A 218 -16.19 -4.60 -0.61
CA LYS A 218 -16.73 -5.18 0.64
C LYS A 218 -17.35 -6.57 0.45
N ALA A 219 -17.80 -6.90 -0.77
CA ALA A 219 -18.39 -8.18 -1.10
C ALA A 219 -17.36 -9.22 -1.56
N ASN A 220 -16.08 -8.85 -1.66
CA ASN A 220 -15.00 -9.65 -2.23
C ASN A 220 -15.34 -10.16 -3.64
N ASN A 221 -16.03 -9.34 -4.44
CA ASN A 221 -16.38 -9.69 -5.82
C ASN A 221 -15.30 -9.24 -6.81
N PHE A 222 -14.78 -8.02 -6.65
CA PHE A 222 -13.76 -7.46 -7.52
C PHE A 222 -12.56 -6.92 -6.75
N ILE A 223 -11.39 -7.18 -7.31
CA ILE A 223 -10.13 -6.53 -6.96
C ILE A 223 -9.91 -5.40 -7.96
N TYR A 224 -9.80 -4.19 -7.43
CA TYR A 224 -9.47 -2.97 -8.14
C TYR A 224 -7.98 -2.74 -8.02
N PHE A 225 -7.36 -2.29 -9.10
CA PHE A 225 -5.92 -2.02 -9.10
C PHE A 225 -5.54 -0.97 -10.15
N GLY A 226 -4.32 -0.46 -10.04
CA GLY A 226 -3.69 0.35 -11.09
C GLY A 226 -2.22 0.59 -10.83
N ALA A 227 -1.53 1.16 -11.81
CA ALA A 227 -0.20 1.69 -11.58
C ALA A 227 -0.25 3.05 -10.86
N MET A 228 0.70 3.30 -9.97
CA MET A 228 0.83 4.59 -9.27
C MET A 228 0.99 5.72 -10.29
N GLY A 229 1.92 5.54 -11.24
CA GLY A 229 2.23 6.45 -12.34
C GLY A 229 1.28 6.38 -13.55
N ALA A 230 0.04 5.91 -13.39
CA ALA A 230 -0.95 5.87 -14.45
C ALA A 230 -2.29 6.49 -14.03
N LYS A 231 -3.15 6.75 -15.01
CA LYS A 231 -4.43 7.45 -14.83
C LYS A 231 -5.66 6.55 -14.87
N LYS A 232 -5.48 5.23 -14.85
CA LYS A 232 -6.57 4.25 -14.96
C LYS A 232 -6.68 3.36 -13.73
N ILE A 233 -7.91 3.09 -13.32
CA ILE A 233 -8.29 2.01 -12.43
C ILE A 233 -8.82 0.88 -13.30
N TYR A 234 -8.27 -0.30 -13.09
CA TYR A 234 -8.78 -1.54 -13.62
C TYR A 234 -9.43 -2.35 -12.50
N ARG A 235 -10.24 -3.34 -12.87
CA ARG A 235 -10.71 -4.36 -11.95
C ARG A 235 -10.73 -5.73 -12.59
N ILE A 236 -10.64 -6.75 -11.75
CA ILE A 236 -10.75 -8.16 -12.10
C ILE A 236 -11.60 -8.89 -11.06
N PRO A 237 -12.47 -9.85 -11.42
CA PRO A 237 -13.18 -10.65 -10.43
C PRO A 237 -12.18 -11.36 -9.51
N ALA A 238 -12.39 -11.28 -8.20
CA ALA A 238 -11.47 -11.85 -7.22
C ALA A 238 -11.33 -13.37 -7.39
N SER A 239 -12.42 -14.05 -7.76
CA SER A 239 -12.43 -15.49 -8.06
C SER A 239 -11.52 -15.89 -9.23
N VAL A 240 -11.28 -14.98 -10.19
CA VAL A 240 -10.39 -15.26 -11.33
C VAL A 240 -8.93 -15.30 -10.88
N LEU A 241 -8.53 -14.39 -9.98
CA LEU A 241 -7.19 -14.45 -9.37
C LEU A 241 -7.06 -15.61 -8.38
N ALA A 242 -8.15 -16.09 -7.79
CA ALA A 242 -8.14 -17.27 -6.93
C ALA A 242 -8.05 -18.59 -7.70
N ASP A 243 -8.47 -18.63 -8.97
CA ASP A 243 -8.47 -19.85 -9.79
C ASP A 243 -7.04 -20.22 -10.25
N GLU A 244 -6.50 -21.25 -9.63
CA GLU A 244 -5.16 -21.79 -9.91
C GLU A 244 -5.06 -22.52 -11.25
N SER A 245 -6.19 -22.83 -11.90
CA SER A 245 -6.22 -23.51 -13.19
C SER A 245 -6.06 -22.56 -14.39
N LEU A 246 -6.25 -21.26 -14.20
CA LEU A 246 -6.18 -20.27 -15.26
C LEU A 246 -4.74 -19.88 -15.59
N THR A 247 -4.46 -19.81 -16.89
CA THR A 247 -3.23 -19.23 -17.42
C THR A 247 -3.26 -17.71 -17.29
N ASP A 248 -2.10 -17.05 -17.39
CA ASP A 248 -2.03 -15.58 -17.45
C ASP A 248 -2.83 -15.01 -18.63
N GLN A 249 -2.80 -15.68 -19.78
CA GLN A 249 -3.54 -15.24 -20.96
C GLN A 249 -5.06 -15.31 -20.75
N ASP A 250 -5.55 -16.33 -20.05
CA ASP A 250 -6.98 -16.46 -19.74
C ASP A 250 -7.40 -15.50 -18.63
N THR A 251 -6.58 -15.37 -17.59
CA THR A 251 -6.76 -14.41 -16.49
C THR A 251 -6.89 -12.98 -17.03
N ALA A 252 -6.02 -12.59 -17.96
CA ALA A 252 -5.98 -11.25 -18.54
C ALA A 252 -7.28 -10.85 -19.25
N LYS A 253 -8.05 -11.80 -19.80
CA LYS A 253 -9.34 -11.54 -20.48
C LYS A 253 -10.42 -10.98 -19.55
N PHE A 254 -10.27 -11.17 -18.24
CA PHE A 254 -11.22 -10.69 -17.23
C PHE A 254 -10.85 -9.30 -16.67
N ILE A 255 -9.71 -8.74 -17.06
CA ILE A 255 -9.34 -7.37 -16.69
C ILE A 255 -10.24 -6.40 -17.45
N SER A 256 -10.93 -5.55 -16.70
CA SER A 256 -11.80 -4.51 -17.25
C SER A 256 -11.37 -3.14 -16.75
N PHE A 257 -11.42 -2.14 -17.63
CA PHE A 257 -11.33 -0.74 -17.22
C PHE A 257 -12.51 -0.40 -16.31
N TYR A 258 -12.25 0.33 -15.23
CA TYR A 258 -13.27 0.73 -14.27
C TYR A 258 -13.53 2.24 -14.29
N ALA A 259 -12.48 3.04 -14.07
CA ALA A 259 -12.58 4.49 -13.97
C ALA A 259 -11.24 5.17 -14.26
N GLU A 260 -11.28 6.45 -14.65
CA GLU A 260 -10.08 7.30 -14.64
C GLU A 260 -9.75 7.74 -13.19
N LYS A 261 -8.47 7.94 -12.91
CA LYS A 261 -7.94 8.44 -11.64
C LYS A 261 -6.77 9.41 -11.87
N PRO A 262 -6.45 10.29 -10.91
CA PRO A 262 -5.18 11.00 -10.92
C PRO A 262 -3.99 10.03 -10.73
N ILE A 263 -2.78 10.57 -10.85
CA ILE A 263 -1.59 9.89 -10.32
C ILE A 263 -1.78 9.77 -8.80
N SER A 264 -1.69 8.55 -8.29
CA SER A 264 -2.10 8.19 -6.93
C SER A 264 -1.12 7.21 -6.33
N ASP A 265 -0.85 7.30 -5.04
CA ASP A 265 -0.16 6.25 -4.30
C ASP A 265 -1.16 5.13 -3.95
N GLY A 266 -1.76 5.16 -2.76
CA GLY A 266 -2.81 4.24 -2.35
C GLY A 266 -4.22 4.67 -2.78
N PHE A 267 -5.14 3.72 -2.73
CA PHE A 267 -6.57 3.96 -2.90
C PHE A 267 -7.42 2.91 -2.15
N LYS A 268 -8.69 3.20 -1.88
CA LYS A 268 -9.61 2.27 -1.20
C LYS A 268 -10.98 2.27 -1.86
N VAL A 269 -11.57 1.09 -2.02
CA VAL A 269 -12.92 0.93 -2.53
C VAL A 269 -13.89 1.06 -1.36
N GLY A 270 -14.80 2.02 -1.44
CA GLY A 270 -15.92 2.17 -0.52
C GLY A 270 -17.23 1.62 -1.10
N GLU A 271 -18.34 2.09 -0.56
CA GLU A 271 -19.67 1.65 -0.99
C GLU A 271 -20.03 2.17 -2.39
N ASN A 272 -20.95 1.47 -3.06
CA ASN A 272 -21.47 1.82 -4.38
C ASN A 272 -20.38 2.01 -5.45
N GLY A 273 -19.26 1.32 -5.33
CA GLY A 273 -18.16 1.39 -6.30
C GLY A 273 -17.39 2.72 -6.27
N ARG A 274 -17.58 3.57 -5.27
CA ARG A 274 -16.75 4.78 -5.08
C ARG A 274 -15.34 4.37 -4.70
N VAL A 275 -14.36 4.78 -5.50
CA VAL A 275 -12.95 4.50 -5.20
C VAL A 275 -12.31 5.77 -4.68
N TYR A 276 -11.99 5.79 -3.39
CA TYR A 276 -11.27 6.90 -2.76
C TYR A 276 -9.81 6.82 -3.17
N VAL A 277 -9.30 7.86 -3.82
CA VAL A 277 -7.97 7.90 -4.44
C VAL A 277 -7.16 9.04 -3.88
N THR A 278 -5.89 8.79 -3.62
CA THR A 278 -4.90 9.83 -3.36
C THR A 278 -4.58 10.59 -4.66
N ASP A 279 -4.30 11.88 -4.57
CA ASP A 279 -3.93 12.73 -5.71
C ASP A 279 -2.65 13.49 -5.36
N VAL A 280 -1.52 12.82 -5.59
CA VAL A 280 -0.19 13.28 -5.15
C VAL A 280 0.26 14.54 -5.90
N GLN A 281 -0.28 14.80 -7.09
CA GLN A 281 0.10 15.98 -7.88
C GLN A 281 -0.72 17.23 -7.52
N GLN A 282 -1.76 17.10 -6.69
CA GLN A 282 -2.71 18.17 -6.41
C GLN A 282 -2.98 18.37 -4.92
N ASN A 283 -2.15 17.77 -4.06
CA ASN A 283 -2.27 17.82 -2.62
C ASN A 283 -3.70 17.48 -2.14
N ALA A 284 -4.25 16.38 -2.64
CA ALA A 284 -5.68 16.09 -2.50
C ALA A 284 -5.98 14.60 -2.31
N VAL A 285 -7.20 14.35 -1.84
CA VAL A 285 -7.87 13.05 -1.90
C VAL A 285 -9.23 13.25 -2.56
N GLY A 286 -9.63 12.32 -3.41
CA GLY A 286 -10.89 12.39 -4.15
C GLY A 286 -11.56 11.04 -4.33
N ILE A 287 -12.62 11.02 -5.13
CA ILE A 287 -13.35 9.82 -5.52
C ILE A 287 -13.25 9.66 -7.03
N SER A 288 -12.83 8.49 -7.47
CA SER A 288 -12.96 8.01 -8.84
C SER A 288 -14.11 7.01 -8.95
N SER A 289 -14.90 7.15 -10.00
CA SER A 289 -16.08 6.34 -10.30
C SER A 289 -16.35 6.33 -11.79
N ALA A 290 -17.41 5.65 -12.24
CA ALA A 290 -17.80 5.66 -13.66
C ALA A 290 -18.19 7.07 -14.13
N GLU A 291 -18.61 7.93 -13.21
CA GLU A 291 -18.96 9.33 -13.41
C GLU A 291 -17.73 10.24 -13.53
N GLY A 292 -16.52 9.72 -13.25
CA GLY A 292 -15.26 10.43 -13.30
C GLY A 292 -14.64 10.68 -11.92
N TYR A 293 -13.63 11.55 -11.90
CA TYR A 293 -12.88 11.92 -10.71
C TYR A 293 -13.38 13.24 -10.10
N GLN A 294 -13.59 13.26 -8.79
CA GLN A 294 -13.96 14.44 -8.02
C GLN A 294 -13.10 14.57 -6.75
N LYS A 295 -12.47 15.73 -6.54
CA LYS A 295 -11.75 16.04 -5.30
C LYS A 295 -12.73 16.14 -4.11
N LEU A 296 -12.38 15.51 -2.99
CA LEU A 296 -13.10 15.62 -1.72
C LEU A 296 -12.47 16.66 -0.79
N VAL A 297 -11.15 16.67 -0.74
CA VAL A 297 -10.36 17.54 0.14
C VAL A 297 -9.04 17.86 -0.52
N THR A 298 -8.55 19.08 -0.30
CA THR A 298 -7.20 19.49 -0.65
C THR A 298 -6.61 20.27 0.52
N ASP A 299 -5.34 20.01 0.83
CA ASP A 299 -4.63 20.66 1.93
C ASP A 299 -3.13 20.52 1.65
N LYS A 300 -2.33 21.56 1.90
CA LYS A 300 -0.88 21.53 1.67
C LYS A 300 -0.17 20.46 2.50
N ARG A 301 -0.77 20.03 3.62
CA ARG A 301 -0.26 18.92 4.45
C ARG A 301 -0.42 17.57 3.78
N LEU A 302 -1.22 17.47 2.72
CA LEU A 302 -1.34 16.32 1.83
C LEU A 302 -0.36 16.43 0.66
N SER A 303 0.90 16.84 0.86
CA SER A 303 1.87 16.86 -0.26
C SER A 303 2.14 15.47 -0.84
N TRP A 304 2.03 14.44 0.01
CA TRP A 304 1.98 13.05 -0.41
C TRP A 304 1.03 12.26 0.50
N PRO A 305 -0.26 12.18 0.14
CA PRO A 305 -1.18 11.24 0.74
C PRO A 305 -0.83 9.84 0.23
N ASP A 306 -0.61 8.90 1.14
CA ASP A 306 -0.07 7.57 0.85
C ASP A 306 -1.18 6.51 0.98
N GLY A 307 -1.46 6.08 2.20
CA GLY A 307 -2.41 5.03 2.52
C GLY A 307 -3.79 5.55 2.91
N LEU A 308 -4.82 4.78 2.54
CA LEU A 308 -6.22 5.06 2.85
C LEU A 308 -6.89 3.89 3.59
N ALA A 309 -7.72 4.20 4.58
CA ALA A 309 -8.61 3.23 5.23
C ALA A 309 -10.02 3.81 5.40
N ILE A 310 -11.03 2.96 5.33
CA ILE A 310 -12.43 3.34 5.56
C ILE A 310 -12.94 2.54 6.75
N SER A 311 -13.45 3.23 7.76
CA SER A 311 -14.13 2.58 8.89
C SER A 311 -15.05 3.57 9.58
N ASN A 312 -16.20 3.08 10.05
CA ASN A 312 -17.14 3.82 10.89
C ASN A 312 -17.56 5.19 10.34
N GLY A 313 -17.78 5.28 9.02
CA GLY A 313 -18.21 6.52 8.34
C GLY A 313 -17.11 7.55 8.17
N TYR A 314 -15.85 7.18 8.33
CA TYR A 314 -14.69 8.04 8.07
C TYR A 314 -13.75 7.42 7.06
N LEU A 315 -13.13 8.28 6.25
CA LEU A 315 -11.94 7.96 5.47
C LEU A 315 -10.72 8.49 6.23
N TYR A 316 -9.79 7.59 6.54
CA TYR A 316 -8.51 7.88 7.17
C TYR A 316 -7.43 7.96 6.10
N ILE A 317 -6.51 8.89 6.26
CA ILE A 317 -5.50 9.25 5.26
C ILE A 317 -4.15 9.38 5.98
N THR A 318 -3.12 8.71 5.49
CA THR A 318 -1.73 8.99 5.90
C THR A 318 -1.13 10.02 4.96
N ALA A 319 -0.41 10.99 5.51
CA ALA A 319 0.28 12.02 4.74
C ALA A 319 1.70 12.17 5.25
N ASN A 320 2.66 11.82 4.40
CA ASN A 320 3.98 11.44 4.86
C ASN A 320 5.15 12.09 4.11
N GLN A 321 4.84 12.97 3.16
CA GLN A 321 5.85 13.78 2.44
C GLN A 321 6.89 12.92 1.69
N LEU A 322 6.51 11.75 1.14
CA LEU A 322 7.44 10.86 0.43
C LEU A 322 8.19 11.55 -0.72
N ASN A 323 7.55 12.48 -1.44
CA ASN A 323 8.19 13.31 -2.47
C ASN A 323 9.37 14.15 -1.96
N HIS A 324 9.55 14.30 -0.64
CA HIS A 324 10.65 15.06 -0.06
C HIS A 324 11.84 14.20 0.32
N LEU A 325 11.73 12.87 0.29
CA LEU A 325 12.83 11.96 0.59
C LEU A 325 13.92 12.00 -0.50
N PRO A 326 15.21 11.80 -0.15
CA PRO A 326 16.29 11.70 -1.13
C PRO A 326 16.00 10.74 -2.28
N LEU A 327 15.33 9.62 -1.99
CA LEU A 327 14.97 8.60 -2.97
C LEU A 327 14.07 9.15 -4.09
N LEU A 328 13.18 10.09 -3.77
CA LEU A 328 12.17 10.67 -4.66
C LEU A 328 12.40 12.17 -4.97
N ASN A 329 13.45 12.75 -4.41
CA ASN A 329 13.80 14.17 -4.50
C ASN A 329 15.28 14.38 -4.90
N ASN A 330 15.74 13.60 -5.88
CA ASN A 330 17.06 13.72 -6.50
C ASN A 330 18.24 13.72 -5.51
N GLY A 331 18.13 12.95 -4.43
CA GLY A 331 19.16 12.83 -3.39
C GLY A 331 19.09 13.85 -2.25
N ALA A 332 18.13 14.77 -2.25
CA ALA A 332 17.96 15.77 -1.18
C ALA A 332 16.79 15.41 -0.25
N ASP A 333 16.98 15.46 1.07
CA ASP A 333 15.85 15.42 2.01
C ASP A 333 15.36 16.86 2.25
N SER A 334 14.09 17.13 1.95
CA SER A 334 13.45 18.42 2.20
C SER A 334 12.22 18.31 3.11
N SER A 335 12.08 17.17 3.80
CA SER A 335 10.94 16.87 4.66
C SER A 335 10.86 17.86 5.83
N LYS A 336 9.64 18.24 6.20
CA LYS A 336 9.36 19.12 7.34
C LYS A 336 8.30 18.46 8.22
N PRO A 337 8.68 17.61 9.19
CA PRO A 337 7.72 17.07 10.12
C PRO A 337 6.98 18.19 10.89
N PRO A 338 5.78 17.92 11.43
CA PRO A 338 5.21 16.58 11.60
C PRO A 338 4.62 15.97 10.31
N TYR A 339 4.60 14.64 10.29
CA TYR A 339 3.76 13.85 9.38
C TYR A 339 2.44 13.54 10.05
N TYR A 340 1.42 13.14 9.28
CA TYR A 340 0.06 13.11 9.80
C TYR A 340 -0.69 11.83 9.47
N VAL A 341 -1.58 11.47 10.38
CA VAL A 341 -2.79 10.72 10.07
C VAL A 341 -3.97 11.68 10.18
N PHE A 342 -4.74 11.79 9.11
CA PHE A 342 -5.96 12.56 9.06
C PHE A 342 -7.18 11.66 8.95
N ARG A 343 -8.36 12.24 9.18
CA ARG A 343 -9.62 11.68 8.73
C ARG A 343 -10.56 12.74 8.18
N ILE A 344 -11.46 12.31 7.30
CA ILE A 344 -12.62 13.08 6.85
C ILE A 344 -13.88 12.26 7.11
N LYS A 345 -14.98 12.93 7.48
CA LYS A 345 -16.28 12.27 7.57
C LYS A 345 -16.79 11.99 6.17
N LEU A 346 -17.35 10.80 5.96
CA LEU A 346 -18.03 10.40 4.74
C LEU A 346 -19.54 10.65 4.91
N ASP A 347 -20.19 11.08 3.84
CA ASP A 347 -21.62 11.35 3.77
C ASP A 347 -22.46 10.08 3.59
#